data_AF-A0A061IYB1-F1
#
_entry.id   AF-A0A061IYB1-F1
#
_cell.length_a   1.000
_cell.length_b   1.000
_cell.length_c   1.000
_cell.angle_alpha   90.00
_cell.angle_beta   90.00
_cell.angle_gamma   90.00
#
_symmetry.space_group_name_H-M   'P 1'
#
loop_
_entity.id
_entity.type
_entity.pdbx_description
1 polymer ?
#
loop_
_entity_poly.entity_id
_entity_poly.type
_entity_poly.pdbx_seq_one_letter_code
_entity_poly.pdbx_strand_id
1 'polypeptide(L)'
;MGWTRIVVRQRNQLQWLLHRHGRTSSSVSVVSRRFITIGNASRFGASTGKGGAPTQWLLYPLQRRWRRFRAQRFPWKCLTVATSTLLLFVGYVALCIVVEWRMEASVQQLFQPHEEYPLEDWSEVEPTLREGDVVLLMGTGITSWKISTAQFVYSLMRPAALRFSHASVVVEPAQLERWSSQSFVPTTGVSVEASEGRRQLLSSCTIADMLQRERSMRHRKQKRGAILLEAVDNLDINAPDVDGKVRHECVQLVEAKRRLFGREGERWCYSRVAVRRLKGFEWTPQRKRLLRSFISENVGRPMDKSPLMILSFIHPKLYEWTGGRRQGTEISCSELIVDLYKHCGVIQKRMRMVPVKDGTTSTDGDVVLNPDGSFSCPQWYFNRPSIQTAPFHFAEGMEIDVLDFAEGVSLGPEVRMSLPGGEKQAH
;
A
#
# COMPACT_ATOMS: atom_id res chain seq x y z
N MET A 1 -12.46 4.76 33.52
CA MET A 1 -13.27 3.66 32.97
C MET A 1 -14.39 4.20 32.08
N GLY A 2 -14.12 4.49 30.79
CA GLY A 2 -15.11 5.18 29.95
C GLY A 2 -14.80 5.21 28.45
N TRP A 3 -14.13 4.21 27.88
CA TRP A 3 -13.69 4.23 26.47
C TRP A 3 -14.12 3.03 25.63
N THR A 4 -14.87 2.08 26.18
CA THR A 4 -15.38 0.91 25.43
C THR A 4 -16.70 1.17 24.68
N ARG A 5 -17.37 2.32 24.87
CA ARG A 5 -18.70 2.57 24.29
C ARG A 5 -18.71 3.28 22.93
N ILE A 6 -17.62 3.89 22.49
CA ILE A 6 -17.61 4.69 21.24
C ILE A 6 -17.21 3.83 20.02
N VAL A 7 -16.30 2.87 20.19
CA VAL A 7 -15.85 1.98 19.11
C VAL A 7 -16.88 0.92 18.72
N VAL A 8 -17.75 0.50 19.65
CA VAL A 8 -18.81 -0.49 19.36
C VAL A 8 -19.97 0.13 18.55
N ARG A 9 -20.18 1.45 18.64
CA ARG A 9 -21.33 2.11 17.97
C ARG A 9 -21.11 2.33 16.47
N GLN A 10 -19.87 2.47 16.02
CA GLN A 10 -19.54 2.57 14.59
C GLN A 10 -19.52 1.22 13.87
N ARG A 11 -19.17 0.12 14.58
CA ARG A 11 -19.14 -1.23 14.01
C ARG A 11 -20.54 -1.82 13.78
N ASN A 12 -21.52 -1.46 14.63
CA ASN A 12 -22.90 -1.95 14.52
C ASN A 12 -23.77 -1.20 13.48
N GLN A 13 -23.43 0.04 13.09
CA GLN A 13 -24.18 0.75 12.04
C GLN A 13 -23.88 0.22 10.62
N LEU A 14 -22.68 -0.33 10.39
CA LEU A 14 -22.32 -0.95 9.11
C LEU A 14 -22.86 -2.38 8.94
N GLN A 15 -23.09 -3.11 10.03
CA GLN A 15 -23.71 -4.44 9.96
C GLN A 15 -25.24 -4.38 9.74
N TRP A 16 -25.91 -3.30 10.14
CA TRP A 16 -27.36 -3.15 9.94
C TRP A 16 -27.75 -2.83 8.47
N LEU A 17 -26.84 -2.24 7.69
CA LEU A 17 -27.07 -1.92 6.28
C LEU A 17 -26.79 -3.10 5.33
N LEU A 18 -26.04 -4.12 5.76
CA LEU A 18 -25.64 -5.25 4.91
C LEU A 18 -26.53 -6.50 5.06
N HIS A 19 -27.49 -6.51 5.99
CA HIS A 19 -28.36 -7.68 6.24
C HIS A 19 -29.75 -7.62 5.60
N ARG A 20 -30.07 -6.61 4.78
CA ARG A 20 -31.43 -6.44 4.21
C ARG A 20 -31.65 -6.96 2.80
N HIS A 21 -30.70 -7.68 2.19
CA HIS A 21 -30.94 -8.35 0.93
C HIS A 21 -30.39 -9.78 0.92
N GLY A 22 -31.28 -10.74 1.23
CA GLY A 22 -31.04 -12.16 1.00
C GLY A 22 -32.18 -13.06 1.50
N ARG A 23 -32.91 -13.67 0.54
CA ARG A 23 -33.79 -14.87 0.61
C ARG A 23 -35.25 -14.68 1.06
N THR A 24 -36.22 -14.67 0.12
CA THR A 24 -36.96 -15.77 -0.58
C THR A 24 -38.12 -16.36 0.22
N SER A 25 -39.35 -16.21 -0.30
CA SER A 25 -40.41 -17.23 -0.20
C SER A 25 -41.52 -16.95 -1.23
N SER A 26 -41.81 -17.99 -2.00
CA SER A 26 -42.90 -18.18 -2.95
C SER A 26 -44.29 -18.10 -2.33
N SER A 27 -45.28 -17.59 -3.06
CA SER A 27 -46.51 -18.35 -3.38
C SER A 27 -47.39 -17.57 -4.38
N VAL A 28 -48.11 -18.38 -5.15
CA VAL A 28 -48.93 -18.07 -6.32
C VAL A 28 -50.25 -17.40 -5.91
N SER A 29 -50.67 -16.36 -6.63
CA SER A 29 -52.08 -16.20 -7.02
C SER A 29 -52.24 -15.26 -8.21
N VAL A 30 -53.03 -15.76 -9.16
CA VAL A 30 -53.59 -15.10 -10.34
C VAL A 30 -54.62 -14.05 -9.91
N VAL A 31 -54.87 -13.05 -10.78
CA VAL A 31 -56.09 -12.22 -10.99
C VAL A 31 -55.65 -10.76 -11.22
N SER A 32 -55.52 -10.29 -12.46
CA SER A 32 -56.56 -9.84 -13.40
C SER A 32 -56.63 -8.30 -13.48
N ARG A 33 -56.58 -7.81 -14.71
CA ARG A 33 -56.78 -6.41 -15.11
C ARG A 33 -58.11 -5.88 -14.58
N ARG A 34 -58.15 -4.62 -14.14
CA ARG A 34 -59.26 -3.70 -14.44
C ARG A 34 -58.87 -2.24 -14.21
N PHE A 35 -59.06 -1.46 -15.27
CA PHE A 35 -59.33 -0.03 -15.25
C PHE A 35 -60.49 0.27 -14.30
N ILE A 36 -60.35 1.27 -13.43
CA ILE A 36 -61.48 2.08 -12.94
C ILE A 36 -61.06 3.55 -12.86
N THR A 37 -61.76 4.33 -13.66
CA THR A 37 -61.95 5.78 -13.66
C THR A 37 -62.56 6.29 -12.34
N ILE A 38 -61.97 7.35 -11.79
CA ILE A 38 -62.58 8.31 -10.83
C ILE A 38 -61.94 9.65 -11.22
N GLY A 39 -62.60 10.75 -11.55
CA GLY A 39 -63.95 11.25 -11.27
C GLY A 39 -63.76 12.75 -11.08
N ASN A 40 -64.25 13.54 -12.03
CA ASN A 40 -64.15 15.00 -12.02
C ASN A 40 -65.08 15.62 -10.96
N ALA A 41 -64.57 16.65 -10.28
CA ALA A 41 -65.22 17.72 -9.49
C ALA A 41 -64.48 17.84 -8.14
N SER A 42 -64.01 18.99 -7.67
CA SER A 42 -64.49 20.36 -7.87
C SER A 42 -63.39 21.36 -7.49
N ARG A 43 -63.42 22.52 -8.18
CA ARG A 43 -62.70 23.75 -7.86
C ARG A 43 -62.80 24.12 -6.38
N PHE A 44 -61.69 24.50 -5.75
CA PHE A 44 -61.62 25.63 -4.83
C PHE A 44 -60.15 26.07 -4.67
N GLY A 45 -59.92 27.39 -4.77
CA GLY A 45 -58.84 28.08 -4.08
C GLY A 45 -57.46 28.05 -4.73
N ALA A 46 -57.22 28.96 -5.67
CA ALA A 46 -55.88 29.50 -5.85
C ALA A 46 -55.49 30.26 -4.57
N SER A 47 -54.53 29.73 -3.81
CA SER A 47 -53.71 30.52 -2.89
C SER A 47 -52.25 30.09 -3.05
N THR A 48 -51.57 30.90 -3.86
CA THR A 48 -50.13 31.18 -3.85
C THR A 48 -49.34 30.63 -2.65
N GLY A 49 -48.70 29.47 -2.85
CA GLY A 49 -47.56 29.02 -2.06
C GLY A 49 -46.30 29.07 -2.92
N LYS A 50 -45.64 30.23 -2.96
CA LYS A 50 -44.32 30.42 -3.58
C LYS A 50 -43.28 29.58 -2.81
N GLY A 51 -43.03 28.36 -3.25
CA GLY A 51 -42.03 27.47 -2.65
C GLY A 51 -41.18 26.66 -3.64
N GLY A 52 -41.30 26.91 -4.95
CA GLY A 52 -40.62 26.15 -6.01
C GLY A 52 -39.49 26.89 -6.74
N ALA A 53 -39.02 28.02 -6.21
CA ALA A 53 -38.16 28.95 -6.95
C ALA A 53 -36.64 28.62 -7.01
N PRO A 54 -36.00 27.85 -6.10
CA PRO A 54 -34.54 27.72 -6.19
C PRO A 54 -34.06 26.66 -7.21
N THR A 55 -34.89 25.70 -7.61
CA THR A 55 -34.47 24.59 -8.50
C THR A 55 -34.70 24.85 -9.99
N GLN A 56 -35.71 25.66 -10.36
CA GLN A 56 -36.00 25.95 -11.77
C GLN A 56 -34.93 26.82 -12.45
N TRP A 57 -34.32 27.76 -11.72
CA TRP A 57 -33.25 28.62 -12.25
C TRP A 57 -31.96 27.86 -12.54
N LEU A 58 -31.63 26.83 -11.75
CA LEU A 58 -30.45 25.98 -11.96
C LEU A 58 -30.61 25.03 -13.17
N LEU A 59 -31.84 24.58 -13.45
CA LEU A 59 -32.10 23.60 -14.51
C LEU A 59 -32.34 24.23 -15.90
N TYR A 60 -32.78 25.49 -15.96
CA TYR A 60 -33.05 26.20 -17.22
C TYR A 60 -31.84 26.23 -18.19
N PRO A 61 -30.60 26.57 -17.77
CA PRO A 61 -29.45 26.54 -18.67
C PRO A 61 -29.08 25.14 -19.15
N LEU A 62 -29.26 24.12 -18.30
CA LEU A 62 -29.02 22.71 -18.64
C LEU A 62 -30.02 22.20 -19.68
N GLN A 63 -31.31 22.51 -19.50
CA GLN A 63 -32.35 22.14 -20.46
C GLN A 63 -32.15 22.80 -21.83
N ARG A 64 -31.69 24.06 -21.87
CA ARG A 64 -31.40 24.78 -23.12
C ARG A 64 -30.16 24.20 -23.82
N ARG A 65 -29.10 23.88 -23.08
CA ARG A 65 -27.89 23.23 -23.61
C ARG A 65 -28.18 21.81 -24.11
N TRP A 66 -29.00 21.05 -23.39
CA TRP A 66 -29.42 19.71 -23.80
C TRP A 66 -30.23 19.71 -25.10
N ARG A 67 -31.17 20.65 -25.26
CA ARG A 67 -31.92 20.83 -26.52
C ARG A 67 -31.00 21.17 -27.69
N ARG A 68 -30.02 22.06 -27.48
CA ARG A 68 -29.00 22.38 -28.50
C ARG A 68 -28.13 21.18 -28.86
N PHE A 69 -27.67 20.41 -27.87
CA PHE A 69 -26.90 19.18 -28.09
C PHE A 69 -27.69 18.14 -28.88
N ARG A 70 -28.97 17.92 -28.55
CA ARG A 70 -29.84 16.99 -29.32
C ARG A 70 -29.99 17.39 -30.78
N ALA A 71 -30.06 18.70 -31.06
CA ALA A 71 -30.20 19.26 -32.40
C ALA A 71 -28.91 19.21 -33.25
N GLN A 72 -27.75 18.91 -32.65
CA GLN A 72 -26.48 18.78 -33.40
C GLN A 72 -26.44 17.52 -34.28
N ARG A 73 -25.69 17.60 -35.39
CA ARG A 73 -25.32 16.43 -36.21
C ARG A 73 -24.34 15.52 -35.45
N PHE A 74 -24.30 14.23 -35.80
CA PHE A 74 -23.46 13.22 -35.13
C PHE A 74 -21.99 13.65 -34.88
N PRO A 75 -21.21 14.16 -35.85
CA PRO A 75 -19.82 14.56 -35.60
C PRO A 75 -19.70 15.68 -34.57
N TRP A 76 -20.63 16.64 -34.57
CA TRP A 76 -20.67 17.73 -33.60
C TRP A 76 -21.04 17.25 -32.19
N LYS A 77 -21.88 16.19 -32.08
CA LYS A 77 -22.15 15.54 -30.80
C LYS A 77 -20.89 14.88 -30.25
N CYS A 78 -20.17 14.12 -31.07
CA CYS A 78 -18.90 13.51 -30.69
C CYS A 78 -17.88 14.56 -30.23
N LEU A 79 -17.72 15.65 -30.99
CA LEU A 79 -16.83 16.75 -30.63
C LEU A 79 -17.26 17.44 -29.32
N THR A 80 -18.57 17.68 -29.13
CA THR A 80 -19.09 18.31 -27.91
C THR A 80 -18.86 17.41 -26.69
N VAL A 81 -19.07 16.10 -26.81
CA VAL A 81 -18.79 15.13 -25.74
C VAL A 81 -17.30 15.08 -25.44
N ALA A 82 -16.44 14.95 -26.46
CA ALA A 82 -14.99 14.88 -26.29
C ALA A 82 -14.44 16.14 -25.61
N THR A 83 -14.84 17.33 -26.07
CA THR A 83 -14.41 18.60 -25.47
C THR A 83 -14.94 18.78 -24.05
N SER A 84 -16.20 18.39 -23.77
CA SER A 84 -16.76 18.45 -22.42
C SER A 84 -16.03 17.52 -21.45
N THR A 85 -15.76 16.28 -21.87
CA THR A 85 -14.99 15.32 -21.06
C THR A 85 -13.58 15.81 -20.80
N LEU A 86 -12.90 16.38 -21.81
CA LEU A 86 -11.58 16.95 -21.65
C LEU A 86 -11.59 18.14 -20.67
N LEU A 87 -12.56 19.05 -20.80
CA LEU A 87 -12.69 20.20 -19.88
C LEU A 87 -12.99 19.75 -18.45
N LEU A 88 -13.86 18.76 -18.26
CA LEU A 88 -14.13 18.18 -16.94
C LEU A 88 -12.87 17.52 -16.35
N PHE A 89 -12.10 16.80 -17.16
CA PHE A 89 -10.84 16.19 -16.73
C PHE A 89 -9.81 17.24 -16.33
N VAL A 90 -9.60 18.26 -17.15
CA VAL A 90 -8.67 19.37 -16.84
C VAL A 90 -9.13 20.12 -15.58
N GLY A 91 -10.43 20.40 -15.45
CA GLY A 91 -11.01 21.02 -14.26
C GLY A 91 -10.82 20.15 -13.00
N TYR A 92 -10.98 18.83 -13.13
CA TYR A 92 -10.74 17.89 -12.04
C TYR A 92 -9.26 17.87 -11.61
N VAL A 93 -8.33 17.78 -12.55
CA VAL A 93 -6.89 17.82 -12.25
C VAL A 93 -6.50 19.15 -11.60
N ALA A 94 -7.01 20.27 -12.10
CA ALA A 94 -6.77 21.58 -11.48
C ALA A 94 -7.32 21.65 -10.05
N LEU A 95 -8.52 21.11 -9.82
CA LEU A 95 -9.09 21.00 -8.47
C LEU A 95 -8.21 20.13 -7.57
N CYS A 96 -7.72 18.98 -8.06
CA CYS A 96 -6.80 18.11 -7.33
C CYS A 96 -5.54 18.86 -6.91
N ILE A 97 -4.91 19.64 -7.80
CA ILE A 97 -3.70 20.42 -7.49
C ILE A 97 -3.98 21.45 -6.39
N VAL A 98 -5.12 22.17 -6.46
CA VAL A 98 -5.50 23.15 -5.44
C VAL A 98 -5.75 22.47 -4.09
N VAL A 99 -6.44 21.33 -4.09
CA VAL A 99 -6.72 20.56 -2.87
C VAL A 99 -5.42 19.97 -2.30
N GLU A 100 -4.55 19.43 -3.13
CA GLU A 100 -3.23 18.92 -2.75
C GLU A 100 -2.43 19.99 -2.00
N TRP A 101 -2.32 21.21 -2.55
CA TRP A 101 -1.63 22.31 -1.88
C TRP A 101 -2.25 22.66 -0.52
N ARG A 102 -3.56 22.56 -0.37
CA ARG A 102 -4.24 22.78 0.92
C ARG A 102 -3.98 21.65 1.91
N MET A 103 -3.87 20.41 1.42
CA MET A 103 -3.72 19.22 2.24
C MET A 103 -2.26 18.92 2.61
N GLU A 104 -1.30 19.43 1.84
CA GLU A 104 0.13 19.18 2.07
C GLU A 104 0.54 19.59 3.50
N ALA A 105 0.04 20.73 4.00
CA ALA A 105 0.28 21.16 5.38
C ALA A 105 -0.24 20.14 6.41
N SER A 106 -1.46 19.62 6.22
CA SER A 106 -2.03 18.59 7.09
C SER A 106 -1.29 17.25 7.00
N VAL A 107 -0.79 16.90 5.82
CA VAL A 107 0.04 15.69 5.65
C VAL A 107 1.39 15.88 6.33
N GLN A 108 2.01 17.05 6.23
CA GLN A 108 3.25 17.37 6.92
C GLN A 108 3.11 17.33 8.45
N GLN A 109 1.97 17.77 8.99
CA GLN A 109 1.70 17.66 10.43
C GLN A 109 1.76 16.22 10.98
N LEU A 110 1.47 15.21 10.15
CA LEU A 110 1.59 13.79 10.55
C LEU A 110 3.04 13.35 10.80
N PHE A 111 4.00 14.11 10.29
CA PHE A 111 5.45 13.88 10.41
C PHE A 111 6.11 14.96 11.26
N GLN A 112 5.34 15.63 12.11
CA GLN A 112 5.83 16.47 13.20
C GLN A 112 5.61 15.73 14.53
N PRO A 113 6.49 15.91 15.53
CA PRO A 113 6.32 15.28 16.83
C PRO A 113 4.99 15.70 17.47
N HIS A 114 4.11 14.72 17.76
CA HIS A 114 2.82 14.96 18.42
C HIS A 114 2.55 13.87 19.46
N GLU A 115 1.85 14.19 20.56
CA GLU A 115 1.49 13.22 21.59
C GLU A 115 0.66 12.03 21.06
N GLU A 116 -0.18 12.25 20.05
CA GLU A 116 -1.04 11.22 19.46
C GLU A 116 -0.32 10.34 18.42
N TYR A 117 0.77 10.84 17.85
CA TYR A 117 1.56 10.18 16.81
C TYR A 117 3.06 10.45 17.05
N PRO A 118 3.70 9.72 17.97
CA PRO A 118 5.12 9.92 18.25
C PRO A 118 5.94 9.56 17.01
N LEU A 119 6.96 10.37 16.74
CA LEU A 119 8.00 10.02 15.78
C LEU A 119 9.05 9.19 16.51
N GLU A 120 9.43 8.06 15.92
CA GLU A 120 10.50 7.23 16.43
C GLU A 120 11.84 7.64 15.78
N ASP A 121 12.92 7.46 16.53
CA ASP A 121 14.26 7.66 15.97
C ASP A 121 14.65 6.44 15.12
N TRP A 122 15.27 6.70 13.97
CA TRP A 122 15.75 5.65 13.09
C TRP A 122 16.71 4.69 13.79
N SER A 123 17.54 5.22 14.71
CA SER A 123 18.50 4.43 15.48
C SER A 123 17.84 3.36 16.36
N GLU A 124 16.61 3.60 16.81
CA GLU A 124 15.81 2.66 17.60
C GLU A 124 15.03 1.69 16.72
N VAL A 125 14.58 2.15 15.56
CA VAL A 125 13.73 1.37 14.64
C VAL A 125 14.53 0.40 13.80
N GLU A 126 15.67 0.82 13.24
CA GLU A 126 16.47 0.01 12.31
C GLU A 126 16.86 -1.36 12.88
N PRO A 127 17.31 -1.48 14.15
CA PRO A 127 17.61 -2.77 14.77
C PRO A 127 16.42 -3.72 14.88
N THR A 128 15.20 -3.21 14.82
CA THR A 128 13.97 -4.01 14.95
C THR A 128 13.44 -4.51 13.61
N LEU A 129 13.94 -3.97 12.49
CA LEU A 129 13.47 -4.31 11.15
C LEU A 129 13.66 -5.80 10.85
N ARG A 130 12.69 -6.37 10.15
CA ARG A 130 12.64 -7.79 9.77
C ARG A 130 12.53 -7.93 8.27
N GLU A 131 12.88 -9.11 7.75
CA GLU A 131 12.64 -9.42 6.36
C GLU A 131 11.14 -9.22 6.02
N GLY A 132 10.85 -8.64 4.86
CA GLY A 132 9.50 -8.32 4.42
C GLY A 132 8.92 -7.02 4.95
N ASP A 133 9.52 -6.35 5.94
CA ASP A 133 9.04 -5.04 6.38
C ASP A 133 9.13 -4.03 5.21
N VAL A 134 8.10 -3.20 5.04
CA VAL A 134 8.05 -2.19 3.97
C VAL A 134 8.52 -0.85 4.52
N VAL A 135 9.45 -0.21 3.82
CA VAL A 135 9.90 1.14 4.10
C VAL A 135 9.30 2.07 3.06
N LEU A 136 8.58 3.09 3.53
CA LEU A 136 7.86 4.07 2.71
C LEU A 136 8.56 5.41 2.81
N LEU A 137 8.78 6.03 1.65
CA LEU A 137 9.62 7.21 1.50
C LEU A 137 8.89 8.28 0.69
N MET A 138 9.01 9.53 1.12
CA MET A 138 8.64 10.70 0.31
C MET A 138 9.90 11.40 -0.18
N GLY A 139 10.18 11.31 -1.47
CA GLY A 139 11.28 12.05 -2.07
C GLY A 139 10.95 13.53 -2.26
N THR A 140 11.98 14.37 -2.25
CA THR A 140 11.84 15.83 -2.39
C THR A 140 11.95 16.31 -3.85
N GLY A 141 12.39 15.44 -4.76
CA GLY A 141 12.57 15.74 -6.18
C GLY A 141 11.28 15.84 -7.00
N ILE A 142 11.39 16.38 -8.22
CA ILE A 142 10.27 16.59 -9.15
C ILE A 142 9.57 15.26 -9.50
N THR A 143 10.33 14.17 -9.67
CA THR A 143 9.77 12.84 -9.96
C THR A 143 8.86 12.37 -8.83
N SER A 144 9.27 12.58 -7.57
CA SER A 144 8.45 12.24 -6.40
C SER A 144 7.16 13.04 -6.34
N TRP A 145 7.23 14.35 -6.61
CA TRP A 145 6.03 15.20 -6.70
C TRP A 145 5.07 14.73 -7.80
N LYS A 146 5.58 14.41 -8.99
CA LYS A 146 4.76 13.86 -10.09
C LYS A 146 4.07 12.56 -9.66
N ILE A 147 4.78 11.68 -8.97
CA ILE A 147 4.25 10.41 -8.48
C ILE A 147 3.17 10.64 -7.39
N SER A 148 3.38 11.54 -6.42
CA SER A 148 2.36 11.83 -5.39
C SER A 148 1.12 12.49 -5.98
N THR A 149 1.26 13.50 -6.84
CA THR A 149 0.12 14.15 -7.52
C THR A 149 -0.65 13.14 -8.37
N ALA A 150 0.06 12.29 -9.12
CA ALA A 150 -0.54 11.22 -9.90
C ALA A 150 -1.40 10.26 -9.05
N GLN A 151 -0.85 9.80 -7.93
CA GLN A 151 -1.56 8.95 -6.97
C GLN A 151 -2.78 9.68 -6.36
N PHE A 152 -2.65 10.98 -6.07
CA PHE A 152 -3.73 11.79 -5.50
C PHE A 152 -4.92 11.96 -6.47
N VAL A 153 -4.62 12.29 -7.73
CA VAL A 153 -5.61 12.38 -8.81
C VAL A 153 -6.32 11.03 -9.00
N TYR A 154 -5.56 9.93 -9.04
CA TYR A 154 -6.09 8.58 -9.24
C TYR A 154 -6.92 8.08 -8.05
N SER A 155 -6.49 8.38 -6.83
CA SER A 155 -7.15 7.92 -5.61
C SER A 155 -8.44 8.67 -5.27
N LEU A 156 -8.89 9.58 -6.14
CA LEU A 156 -10.03 10.48 -5.91
C LEU A 156 -9.80 11.39 -4.70
N MET A 157 -8.64 12.05 -4.67
CA MET A 157 -8.23 13.01 -3.63
C MET A 157 -8.08 12.41 -2.23
N ARG A 158 -7.64 11.14 -2.11
CA ARG A 158 -7.37 10.56 -0.79
C ARG A 158 -6.06 11.13 -0.22
N PRO A 159 -6.06 11.71 1.00
CA PRO A 159 -4.86 12.30 1.61
C PRO A 159 -3.67 11.35 1.70
N ALA A 160 -3.92 10.05 1.90
CA ALA A 160 -2.88 9.04 2.03
C ALA A 160 -1.97 8.95 0.79
N ALA A 161 -2.49 9.31 -0.40
CA ALA A 161 -1.74 9.33 -1.65
C ALA A 161 -0.62 10.39 -1.70
N LEU A 162 -0.66 11.39 -0.83
CA LEU A 162 0.36 12.42 -0.73
C LEU A 162 1.51 12.01 0.20
N ARG A 163 1.33 10.97 1.03
CA ARG A 163 2.31 10.64 2.10
C ARG A 163 3.64 10.14 1.54
N PHE A 164 3.59 9.32 0.49
CA PHE A 164 4.75 8.58 0.00
C PHE A 164 4.79 8.53 -1.54
N SER A 165 6.00 8.64 -2.09
CA SER A 165 6.27 8.55 -3.53
C SER A 165 7.14 7.35 -3.90
N HIS A 166 7.75 6.69 -2.91
CA HIS A 166 8.64 5.54 -3.11
C HIS A 166 8.42 4.50 -2.00
N ALA A 167 8.70 3.24 -2.34
CA ALA A 167 8.59 2.12 -1.42
C ALA A 167 9.75 1.14 -1.65
N SER A 168 10.26 0.57 -0.57
CA SER A 168 11.26 -0.49 -0.59
C SER A 168 10.92 -1.56 0.43
N VAL A 169 11.56 -2.72 0.33
CA VAL A 169 11.33 -3.85 1.25
C VAL A 169 12.63 -4.27 1.90
N VAL A 170 12.59 -4.49 3.21
CA VAL A 170 13.72 -5.03 3.96
C VAL A 170 13.90 -6.50 3.58
N VAL A 171 15.09 -6.86 3.12
CA VAL A 171 15.42 -8.24 2.73
C VAL A 171 16.42 -8.90 3.66
N GLU A 172 17.22 -8.09 4.37
CA GLU A 172 18.07 -8.57 5.45
C GLU A 172 17.98 -7.61 6.63
N PRO A 173 17.79 -8.11 7.87
CA PRO A 173 17.76 -7.27 9.06
C PRO A 173 19.15 -6.69 9.36
N ALA A 174 19.18 -5.68 10.23
CA ALA A 174 20.43 -5.13 10.73
C ALA A 174 21.26 -6.20 11.47
N GLN A 175 22.58 -6.21 11.24
CA GLN A 175 23.49 -7.06 11.97
C GLN A 175 24.02 -6.32 13.19
N LEU A 176 23.65 -6.80 14.37
CA LEU A 176 24.14 -6.27 15.64
C LEU A 176 25.43 -6.99 16.05
N GLU A 177 26.38 -6.24 16.58
CA GLU A 177 27.58 -6.78 17.20
C GLU A 177 27.15 -7.64 18.40
N ARG A 178 27.31 -8.95 18.25
CA ARG A 178 27.13 -9.89 19.36
C ARG A 178 28.39 -9.74 20.20
N TRP A 179 28.30 -9.01 21.32
CA TRP A 179 29.34 -9.13 22.35
C TRP A 179 29.49 -10.62 22.63
N SER A 180 30.69 -11.14 22.43
CA SER A 180 31.05 -12.43 23.01
C SER A 180 30.78 -12.26 24.50
N SER A 181 29.81 -13.01 25.03
CA SER A 181 29.94 -13.42 26.42
C SER A 181 31.28 -14.13 26.44
N GLN A 182 32.34 -13.45 26.87
CA GLN A 182 33.57 -14.12 27.24
C GLN A 182 33.11 -15.19 28.22
N SER A 183 33.08 -16.42 27.74
CA SER A 183 33.14 -17.58 28.60
C SER A 183 34.48 -17.40 29.31
N PHE A 184 34.44 -16.73 30.46
CA PHE A 184 35.48 -16.85 31.46
C PHE A 184 35.42 -18.31 31.90
N VAL A 185 36.01 -19.18 31.08
CA VAL A 185 36.54 -20.45 31.55
C VAL A 185 37.71 -20.04 32.42
N PRO A 186 37.66 -20.22 33.75
CA PRO A 186 38.83 -20.01 34.57
C PRO A 186 39.79 -21.14 34.20
N THR A 187 40.78 -20.82 33.37
CA THR A 187 41.95 -21.66 33.22
C THR A 187 42.84 -21.39 34.43
N THR A 188 42.69 -22.19 35.47
CA THR A 188 43.78 -22.46 36.41
C THR A 188 43.90 -23.96 36.53
N GLY A 189 44.99 -24.49 36.01
CA GLY A 189 45.36 -25.88 36.18
C GLY A 189 45.81 -26.19 37.61
N VAL A 190 46.29 -27.42 37.72
CA VAL A 190 46.95 -28.08 38.86
C VAL A 190 45.99 -28.88 39.76
N SER A 191 46.08 -30.19 39.53
CA SER A 191 45.84 -31.32 40.45
C SER A 191 45.96 -30.99 41.94
N VAL A 192 45.06 -31.52 42.77
CA VAL A 192 45.32 -32.36 43.97
C VAL A 192 43.97 -32.82 44.55
N GLU A 193 44.02 -34.00 45.16
CA GLU A 193 42.99 -34.86 45.74
C GLU A 193 41.99 -34.22 46.73
N ALA A 194 40.85 -34.91 46.82
CA ALA A 194 39.99 -35.17 48.00
C ALA A 194 39.89 -34.13 49.13
N SER A 195 38.68 -33.64 49.41
CA SER A 195 37.94 -33.86 50.67
C SER A 195 36.67 -32.99 50.74
N GLU A 196 35.80 -33.37 51.67
CA GLU A 196 34.41 -33.02 51.92
C GLU A 196 34.06 -31.51 52.06
N GLY A 197 32.81 -31.23 51.69
CA GLY A 197 31.99 -30.24 52.38
C GLY A 197 31.90 -28.86 51.73
N ARG A 198 30.66 -28.33 51.77
CA ARG A 198 30.28 -26.91 51.82
C ARG A 198 29.62 -26.33 50.55
N ARG A 199 28.29 -26.15 50.70
CA ARG A 199 27.43 -25.09 50.13
C ARG A 199 27.43 -24.95 48.61
N GLN A 200 26.36 -25.46 48.01
CA GLN A 200 25.79 -24.90 46.77
C GLN A 200 25.53 -23.40 46.97
N LEU A 201 26.47 -22.57 46.53
CA LEU A 201 26.24 -21.16 46.27
C LEU A 201 25.48 -21.08 44.95
N LEU A 202 24.15 -21.06 45.06
CA LEU A 202 23.30 -20.50 44.01
C LEU A 202 23.81 -19.08 43.75
N SER A 203 24.36 -18.88 42.56
CA SER A 203 24.75 -17.56 42.05
C SER A 203 23.52 -16.66 42.10
N SER A 204 23.48 -15.78 43.11
CA SER A 204 22.49 -14.74 43.27
C SER A 204 22.75 -13.70 42.19
N CYS A 205 22.14 -13.88 41.01
CA CYS A 205 22.10 -12.83 40.00
C CYS A 205 21.27 -11.68 40.57
N THR A 206 21.95 -10.60 40.94
CA THR A 206 21.31 -9.45 41.56
C THR A 206 20.41 -8.75 40.54
N ILE A 207 19.31 -8.12 40.99
CA ILE A 207 18.44 -7.32 40.10
C ILE A 207 19.26 -6.26 39.33
N ALA A 208 20.33 -5.74 39.95
CA ALA A 208 21.31 -4.87 39.32
C ALA A 208 22.02 -5.52 38.11
N ASP A 209 22.41 -6.80 38.21
CA ASP A 209 23.05 -7.54 37.11
C ASP A 209 22.07 -7.84 35.98
N MET A 210 20.81 -8.12 36.31
CA MET A 210 19.74 -8.25 35.31
C MET A 210 19.49 -6.93 34.58
N LEU A 211 19.38 -5.82 35.31
CA LEU A 211 19.20 -4.48 34.74
C LEU A 211 20.42 -4.01 33.95
N GLN A 212 21.63 -4.36 34.38
CA GLN A 212 22.87 -4.05 33.67
C GLN A 212 23.01 -4.88 32.39
N ARG A 213 22.58 -6.15 32.42
CA ARG A 213 22.46 -7.00 31.22
C ARG A 213 21.38 -6.49 30.26
N GLU A 214 20.26 -6.00 30.78
CA GLU A 214 19.20 -5.41 29.96
C GLU A 214 19.67 -4.09 29.31
N ARG A 215 20.35 -3.22 30.07
CA ARG A 215 20.97 -1.98 29.57
C ARG A 215 22.08 -2.26 28.56
N SER A 216 22.92 -3.28 28.77
CA SER A 216 23.98 -3.64 27.81
C SER A 216 23.43 -4.31 26.54
N MET A 217 22.34 -5.06 26.63
CA MET A 217 21.59 -5.55 25.46
C MET A 217 20.99 -4.40 24.63
N ARG A 218 20.61 -3.29 25.28
CA ARG A 218 20.17 -2.04 24.62
C ARG A 218 21.34 -1.24 24.01
N HIS A 219 22.59 -1.56 24.34
CA HIS A 219 23.79 -0.93 23.79
C HIS A 219 24.58 -1.84 22.85
N ARG A 220 23.89 -2.74 22.14
CA ARG A 220 24.50 -3.47 21.02
C ARG A 220 24.87 -2.47 19.92
N LYS A 221 26.16 -2.35 19.62
CA LYS A 221 26.61 -1.57 18.46
C LYS A 221 26.21 -2.29 17.18
N GLN A 222 25.70 -1.54 16.21
CA GLN A 222 25.28 -2.09 14.93
C GLN A 222 26.52 -2.26 14.02
N LYS A 223 26.79 -3.49 13.59
CA LYS A 223 27.89 -3.79 12.66
C LYS A 223 27.51 -3.46 11.22
N ARG A 224 26.24 -3.71 10.85
CA ARG A 224 25.68 -3.43 9.52
C ARG A 224 24.22 -3.01 9.62
N GLY A 225 23.84 -2.04 8.80
CA GLY A 225 22.47 -1.62 8.55
C GLY A 225 21.56 -2.73 8.03
N ALA A 226 20.25 -2.47 8.10
CA ALA A 226 19.28 -3.27 7.38
C ALA A 226 19.48 -3.11 5.87
N ILE A 227 19.26 -4.17 5.09
CA ILE A 227 19.40 -4.13 3.63
C ILE A 227 18.02 -4.03 2.99
N LEU A 228 17.86 -3.03 2.13
CA LEU A 228 16.66 -2.77 1.36
C LEU A 228 16.83 -3.30 -0.05
N LEU A 229 15.77 -3.92 -0.58
CA LEU A 229 15.59 -4.16 -1.99
C LEU A 229 14.64 -3.07 -2.54
N GLU A 230 15.08 -2.35 -3.56
CA GLU A 230 14.33 -1.25 -4.15
C GLU A 230 14.57 -1.12 -5.66
N ALA A 231 13.57 -0.66 -6.40
CA ALA A 231 13.71 -0.19 -7.78
C ALA A 231 13.73 1.34 -7.79
N VAL A 232 14.84 1.95 -8.22
CA VAL A 232 15.05 3.40 -8.09
C VAL A 232 16.03 3.90 -9.16
N ASP A 233 15.97 5.20 -9.49
CA ASP A 233 16.90 5.84 -10.43
C ASP A 233 18.31 6.00 -9.83
N ASN A 234 18.40 6.32 -8.53
CA ASN A 234 19.63 6.52 -7.77
C ASN A 234 20.55 7.62 -8.33
N LEU A 235 19.98 8.58 -9.08
CA LEU A 235 20.74 9.65 -9.73
C LEU A 235 21.08 10.79 -8.77
N ASP A 236 20.26 10.96 -7.73
CA ASP A 236 20.35 12.03 -6.74
C ASP A 236 21.39 11.71 -5.64
N ILE A 237 21.33 10.49 -5.08
CA ILE A 237 22.16 10.09 -3.93
C ILE A 237 23.44 9.40 -4.36
N ASN A 238 23.43 8.72 -5.52
CA ASN A 238 24.50 7.80 -5.93
C ASN A 238 24.83 6.78 -4.83
N ALA A 239 23.81 6.24 -4.16
CA ALA A 239 23.98 5.31 -3.05
C ALA A 239 24.68 4.03 -3.54
N PRO A 240 25.84 3.65 -2.99
CA PRO A 240 26.49 2.39 -3.35
C PRO A 240 25.72 1.21 -2.77
N ASP A 241 25.53 0.19 -3.60
CA ASP A 241 24.91 -1.08 -3.24
C ASP A 241 25.75 -1.86 -2.21
N VAL A 242 25.26 -3.04 -1.81
CA VAL A 242 25.97 -3.92 -0.86
C VAL A 242 27.32 -4.42 -1.38
N ASP A 243 27.56 -4.40 -2.69
CA ASP A 243 28.84 -4.75 -3.32
C ASP A 243 29.76 -3.52 -3.49
N GLY A 244 29.30 -2.35 -3.04
CA GLY A 244 30.01 -1.07 -3.19
C GLY A 244 29.87 -0.44 -4.57
N LYS A 245 29.05 -1.00 -5.47
CA LYS A 245 28.82 -0.47 -6.81
C LYS A 245 27.66 0.50 -6.79
N VAL A 246 27.82 1.65 -7.44
CA VAL A 246 26.70 2.55 -7.68
C VAL A 246 25.98 2.07 -8.94
N ARG A 247 24.72 1.69 -8.78
CA ARG A 247 23.84 1.31 -9.89
C ARG A 247 22.78 2.38 -10.07
N HIS A 248 22.34 2.56 -11.31
CA HIS A 248 21.31 3.52 -11.67
C HIS A 248 20.14 2.84 -12.34
N GLU A 249 18.96 3.43 -12.20
CA GLU A 249 17.75 3.09 -12.96
C GLU A 249 17.40 1.59 -12.96
N CYS A 250 17.63 0.92 -11.84
CA CYS A 250 17.42 -0.51 -11.72
C CYS A 250 17.08 -0.92 -10.29
N VAL A 251 16.76 -2.20 -10.14
CA VAL A 251 16.61 -2.86 -8.85
C VAL A 251 17.99 -3.06 -8.22
N GLN A 252 18.14 -2.67 -6.96
CA GLN A 252 19.39 -2.79 -6.22
C GLN A 252 19.18 -3.14 -4.74
N LEU A 253 20.28 -3.58 -4.12
CA LEU A 253 20.36 -3.85 -2.69
C LEU A 253 21.18 -2.76 -2.01
N VAL A 254 20.58 -1.99 -1.13
CA VAL A 254 21.23 -0.85 -0.47
C VAL A 254 21.04 -0.94 1.04
N GLU A 255 22.08 -0.58 1.78
CA GLU A 255 21.98 -0.40 3.23
C GLU A 255 21.05 0.79 3.54
N ALA A 256 20.01 0.57 4.34
CA ALA A 256 18.90 1.50 4.56
C ALA A 256 19.36 2.92 4.89
N LYS A 257 20.32 3.06 5.81
CA LYS A 257 20.88 4.37 6.19
C LYS A 257 21.44 5.17 5.00
N ARG A 258 22.05 4.50 4.00
CA ARG A 258 22.62 5.17 2.81
C ARG A 258 21.54 5.77 1.92
N ARG A 259 20.37 5.14 1.90
CA ARG A 259 19.19 5.61 1.17
C ARG A 259 18.46 6.71 1.94
N LEU A 260 18.11 6.44 3.20
CA LEU A 260 17.26 7.33 4.00
C LEU A 260 17.93 8.67 4.30
N PHE A 261 19.25 8.64 4.53
CA PHE A 261 20.06 9.84 4.79
C PHE A 261 20.85 10.31 3.57
N GLY A 262 20.41 9.92 2.37
CA GLY A 262 21.00 10.39 1.13
C GLY A 262 20.79 11.89 0.92
N ARG A 263 21.81 12.55 0.35
CA ARG A 263 21.80 13.99 0.08
C ARG A 263 22.25 14.27 -1.36
N GLU A 264 21.62 15.27 -1.96
CA GLU A 264 22.04 15.92 -3.20
C GLU A 264 22.62 17.29 -2.83
N GLY A 265 23.95 17.37 -2.72
CA GLY A 265 24.62 18.52 -2.11
C GLY A 265 24.19 18.69 -0.64
N GLU A 266 23.62 19.85 -0.31
CA GLU A 266 23.11 20.13 1.04
C GLU A 266 21.65 19.70 1.26
N ARG A 267 20.95 19.27 0.21
CA ARG A 267 19.53 18.94 0.27
C ARG A 267 19.33 17.48 0.63
N TRP A 268 18.42 17.21 1.57
CA TRP A 268 17.94 15.85 1.82
C TRP A 268 17.07 15.34 0.67
N CYS A 269 17.36 14.15 0.18
CA CYS A 269 16.60 13.54 -0.92
C CYS A 269 15.22 13.06 -0.48
N TYR A 270 15.03 12.78 0.82
CA TYR A 270 13.76 12.37 1.41
C TYR A 270 13.34 13.27 2.55
N SER A 271 12.05 13.60 2.62
CA SER A 271 11.45 14.44 3.67
C SER A 271 10.62 13.65 4.68
N ARG A 272 10.07 12.50 4.29
CA ARG A 272 9.21 11.66 5.14
C ARG A 272 9.58 10.21 5.02
N VAL A 273 9.55 9.50 6.14
CA VAL A 273 9.80 8.06 6.22
C VAL A 273 8.81 7.41 7.16
N ALA A 274 8.29 6.26 6.74
CA ALA A 274 7.57 5.35 7.61
C ALA A 274 7.95 3.90 7.34
N VAL A 275 7.75 3.05 8.34
CA VAL A 275 7.94 1.61 8.24
C VAL A 275 6.63 0.90 8.55
N ARG A 276 6.34 -0.16 7.81
CA ARG A 276 5.18 -1.03 7.98
C ARG A 276 5.65 -2.46 8.16
N ARG A 277 5.37 -3.02 9.34
CA ARG A 277 5.79 -4.40 9.68
C ARG A 277 4.87 -5.44 9.09
N LEU A 278 5.41 -6.49 8.49
CA LEU A 278 4.60 -7.64 8.08
C LEU A 278 4.18 -8.45 9.33
N LYS A 279 2.88 -8.61 9.54
CA LYS A 279 2.27 -9.32 10.68
C LYS A 279 1.66 -10.64 10.22
N GLY A 280 1.67 -11.63 11.11
CA GLY A 280 1.06 -12.94 10.87
C GLY A 280 1.75 -13.79 9.80
N PHE A 281 2.90 -13.35 9.29
CA PHE A 281 3.67 -14.08 8.29
C PHE A 281 4.96 -14.64 8.88
N GLU A 282 5.19 -15.93 8.69
CA GLU A 282 6.40 -16.61 9.14
C GLU A 282 7.39 -16.84 7.99
N TRP A 283 8.63 -16.41 8.20
CA TRP A 283 9.74 -16.65 7.27
C TRP A 283 10.37 -18.02 7.48
N THR A 284 9.71 -19.06 6.96
CA THR A 284 10.23 -20.43 6.95
C THR A 284 11.52 -20.53 6.10
N PRO A 285 12.37 -21.55 6.31
CA PRO A 285 13.57 -21.75 5.48
C PRO A 285 13.29 -21.85 3.99
N GLN A 286 12.14 -22.39 3.59
CA GLN A 286 11.71 -22.42 2.19
C GLN A 286 11.41 -21.01 1.67
N ARG A 287 10.63 -20.21 2.41
CA ARG A 287 10.31 -18.83 2.03
C ARG A 287 11.55 -17.94 1.97
N LYS A 288 12.52 -18.14 2.88
CA LYS A 288 13.81 -17.44 2.82
C LYS A 288 14.63 -17.83 1.58
N ARG A 289 14.55 -19.08 1.11
CA ARG A 289 15.15 -19.50 -0.17
C ARG A 289 14.47 -18.82 -1.35
N LEU A 290 13.13 -18.75 -1.36
CA LEU A 290 12.36 -18.01 -2.37
C LEU A 290 12.72 -16.52 -2.40
N LEU A 291 12.84 -15.88 -1.23
CA LEU A 291 13.29 -14.50 -1.11
C LEU A 291 14.67 -14.29 -1.77
N ARG A 292 15.64 -15.16 -1.47
CA ARG A 292 16.98 -15.09 -2.08
C ARG A 292 16.94 -15.31 -3.59
N SER A 293 16.15 -16.26 -4.07
CA SER A 293 15.96 -16.51 -5.52
C SER A 293 15.41 -15.25 -6.20
N PHE A 294 14.34 -14.69 -5.64
CA PHE A 294 13.71 -13.48 -6.15
C PHE A 294 14.69 -12.30 -6.21
N ILE A 295 15.50 -12.11 -5.16
CA ILE A 295 16.55 -11.09 -5.14
C ILE A 295 17.54 -11.33 -6.26
N SER A 296 18.08 -12.54 -6.40
CA SER A 296 19.08 -12.85 -7.44
C SER A 296 18.54 -12.69 -8.87
N GLU A 297 17.24 -12.94 -9.08
CA GLU A 297 16.58 -12.79 -10.37
C GLU A 297 16.25 -11.34 -10.71
N ASN A 298 16.00 -10.49 -9.71
CA ASN A 298 15.53 -9.12 -9.93
C ASN A 298 16.62 -8.06 -9.75
N VAL A 299 17.70 -8.29 -9.00
CA VAL A 299 18.78 -7.28 -8.90
C VAL A 299 19.37 -6.99 -10.28
N GLY A 300 19.48 -5.70 -10.63
CA GLY A 300 19.88 -5.23 -11.95
C GLY A 300 18.76 -5.14 -12.98
N ARG A 301 17.55 -5.62 -12.66
CA ARG A 301 16.36 -5.44 -13.52
C ARG A 301 16.07 -3.94 -13.72
N PRO A 302 15.84 -3.48 -14.96
CA PRO A 302 15.60 -2.06 -15.23
C PRO A 302 14.37 -1.52 -14.49
N MET A 303 14.46 -0.28 -14.01
CA MET A 303 13.30 0.43 -13.45
C MET A 303 12.38 0.89 -14.57
N ASP A 304 11.06 0.86 -14.32
CA ASP A 304 10.08 1.47 -15.21
C ASP A 304 10.14 3.01 -15.09
N LYS A 305 10.72 3.64 -16.10
CA LYS A 305 10.88 5.10 -16.20
C LYS A 305 9.78 5.79 -17.00
N SER A 306 8.78 5.04 -17.46
CA SER A 306 7.76 5.61 -18.33
C SER A 306 6.95 6.66 -17.57
N PRO A 307 6.85 7.92 -18.07
CA PRO A 307 5.96 8.91 -17.46
C PRO A 307 4.48 8.49 -17.57
N LEU A 308 4.18 7.53 -18.45
CA LEU A 308 2.85 6.96 -18.64
C LEU A 308 2.53 5.84 -17.64
N MET A 309 3.46 5.47 -16.75
CA MET A 309 3.23 4.46 -15.71
C MET A 309 1.99 4.78 -14.87
N ILE A 310 1.61 6.05 -14.71
CA ILE A 310 0.34 6.43 -14.07
C ILE A 310 -0.90 5.74 -14.69
N LEU A 311 -0.87 5.46 -16.00
CA LEU A 311 -1.96 4.77 -16.68
C LEU A 311 -2.13 3.33 -16.18
N SER A 312 -1.05 2.70 -15.68
CA SER A 312 -1.14 1.33 -15.15
C SER A 312 -1.99 1.29 -13.88
N PHE A 313 -2.01 2.36 -13.07
CA PHE A 313 -2.88 2.48 -11.91
C PHE A 313 -4.35 2.47 -12.34
N ILE A 314 -4.69 3.12 -13.46
CA ILE A 314 -6.05 3.09 -14.03
C ILE A 314 -6.36 1.69 -14.58
N HIS A 315 -5.56 1.22 -15.53
CA HIS A 315 -5.73 -0.10 -16.12
C HIS A 315 -4.43 -0.57 -16.80
N PRO A 316 -3.94 -1.80 -16.52
CA PRO A 316 -2.66 -2.28 -17.06
C PRO A 316 -2.64 -2.28 -18.59
N LYS A 317 -3.73 -2.72 -19.24
CA LYS A 317 -3.84 -2.72 -20.70
C LYS A 317 -3.78 -1.32 -21.33
N LEU A 318 -4.19 -0.27 -20.62
CA LEU A 318 -4.06 1.10 -21.15
C LEU A 318 -2.59 1.48 -21.21
N TYR A 319 -1.84 1.14 -20.17
CA TYR A 319 -0.39 1.35 -20.14
C TYR A 319 0.33 0.51 -21.21
N GLU A 320 0.01 -0.78 -21.31
CA GLU A 320 0.56 -1.67 -22.37
C GLU A 320 0.24 -1.15 -23.78
N TRP A 321 -0.99 -0.65 -24.01
CA TRP A 321 -1.40 -0.10 -25.31
C TRP A 321 -0.57 1.12 -25.72
N THR A 322 -0.05 1.90 -24.78
CA THR A 322 0.86 3.01 -25.09
C THR A 322 2.25 2.56 -25.53
N GLY A 323 2.52 1.24 -25.57
CA GLY A 323 3.87 0.71 -25.72
C GLY A 323 4.73 0.94 -24.48
N GLY A 324 4.07 1.14 -23.32
CA GLY A 324 4.76 1.16 -22.04
C GLY A 324 5.50 -0.15 -21.82
N ARG A 325 6.77 -0.08 -21.39
CA ARG A 325 7.73 -1.19 -21.31
C ARG A 325 8.16 -1.73 -22.66
N ARG A 326 9.19 -1.12 -23.25
CA ARG A 326 9.71 -1.52 -24.56
C ARG A 326 10.29 -2.93 -24.54
N GLN A 327 10.81 -3.36 -23.39
CA GLN A 327 11.42 -4.68 -23.22
C GLN A 327 10.56 -5.64 -22.40
N GLY A 328 9.50 -5.14 -21.74
CA GLY A 328 8.61 -5.94 -20.90
C GLY A 328 9.24 -6.39 -19.57
N THR A 329 10.51 -6.05 -19.36
CA THR A 329 11.31 -6.43 -18.20
C THR A 329 11.42 -5.31 -17.18
N GLU A 330 10.91 -4.11 -17.46
CA GLU A 330 10.97 -2.99 -16.53
C GLU A 330 10.03 -3.20 -15.32
N ILE A 331 10.38 -2.66 -14.16
CA ILE A 331 9.58 -2.79 -12.93
C ILE A 331 9.53 -1.50 -12.11
N SER A 332 8.38 -1.23 -11.49
CA SER A 332 8.24 -0.12 -10.55
C SER A 332 8.55 -0.54 -9.11
N CYS A 333 8.85 0.42 -8.23
CA CYS A 333 9.18 0.13 -6.82
C CYS A 333 8.07 -0.61 -6.07
N SER A 334 6.80 -0.24 -6.31
CA SER A 334 5.66 -0.90 -5.67
C SER A 334 5.34 -2.26 -6.26
N GLU A 335 5.47 -2.40 -7.58
CA GLU A 335 5.29 -3.67 -8.26
C GLU A 335 6.31 -4.72 -7.79
N LEU A 336 7.57 -4.32 -7.58
CA LEU A 336 8.62 -5.18 -7.04
C LEU A 336 8.24 -5.82 -5.70
N ILE A 337 7.67 -5.02 -4.79
CA ILE A 337 7.24 -5.51 -3.47
C ILE A 337 6.05 -6.46 -3.61
N VAL A 338 5.07 -6.13 -4.45
CA VAL A 338 3.91 -7.00 -4.68
C VAL A 338 4.31 -8.31 -5.34
N ASP A 339 5.22 -8.28 -6.32
CA ASP A 339 5.76 -9.48 -6.96
C ASP A 339 6.53 -10.34 -5.97
N LEU A 340 7.37 -9.73 -5.11
CA LEU A 340 8.03 -10.44 -4.03
C LEU A 340 7.01 -11.10 -3.09
N TYR A 341 5.99 -10.37 -2.66
CA TYR A 341 4.97 -10.86 -1.75
C TYR A 341 4.14 -12.00 -2.37
N LYS A 342 3.83 -11.93 -3.67
CA LYS A 342 3.22 -13.02 -4.41
C LYS A 342 4.14 -14.24 -4.50
N HIS A 343 5.42 -14.01 -4.79
CA HIS A 343 6.43 -15.07 -4.92
C HIS A 343 6.67 -15.82 -3.60
N CYS A 344 6.68 -15.10 -2.48
CA CYS A 344 6.88 -15.69 -1.15
C CYS A 344 5.58 -16.21 -0.48
N GLY A 345 4.41 -15.99 -1.10
CA GLY A 345 3.11 -16.41 -0.56
C GLY A 345 2.57 -15.53 0.58
N VAL A 346 3.02 -14.27 0.65
CA VAL A 346 2.46 -13.23 1.52
C VAL A 346 1.10 -12.78 0.98
N ILE A 347 1.00 -12.62 -0.34
CA ILE A 347 -0.25 -12.36 -1.07
C ILE A 347 -0.81 -13.68 -1.58
N GLN A 348 -2.09 -13.93 -1.33
CA GLN A 348 -2.72 -15.21 -1.63
C GLN A 348 -3.05 -15.35 -3.11
N LYS A 349 -2.81 -16.55 -3.65
CA LYS A 349 -3.35 -16.97 -4.94
C LYS A 349 -4.77 -17.49 -4.72
N ARG A 350 -5.74 -16.95 -5.45
CA ARG A 350 -7.14 -17.38 -5.40
C ARG A 350 -7.42 -18.39 -6.51
N MET A 351 -8.40 -19.26 -6.29
CA MET A 351 -8.89 -20.19 -7.30
C MET A 351 -10.29 -19.78 -7.73
N ARG A 352 -10.55 -19.81 -9.03
CA ARG A 352 -11.89 -19.71 -9.61
C ARG A 352 -12.09 -20.83 -10.62
N MET A 353 -13.32 -21.31 -10.74
CA MET A 353 -13.69 -22.21 -11.82
C MET A 353 -13.91 -21.39 -13.10
N VAL A 354 -13.27 -21.77 -14.19
CA VAL A 354 -13.48 -21.16 -15.51
C VAL A 354 -13.98 -22.21 -16.50
N PRO A 355 -14.92 -21.86 -17.39
CA PRO A 355 -15.44 -22.79 -18.37
C PRO A 355 -14.33 -23.23 -19.33
N VAL A 356 -14.24 -24.53 -19.58
CA VAL A 356 -13.32 -25.09 -20.56
C VAL A 356 -13.82 -24.67 -21.95
N LYS A 357 -13.01 -23.91 -22.67
CA LYS A 357 -13.29 -23.61 -24.08
C LYS A 357 -12.77 -24.77 -24.92
N ASP A 358 -13.64 -25.29 -25.78
CA ASP A 358 -13.33 -26.36 -26.74
C ASP A 358 -12.01 -26.03 -27.47
N GLY A 359 -10.99 -26.88 -27.30
CA GLY A 359 -9.69 -26.73 -27.96
C GLY A 359 -8.49 -26.46 -27.05
N THR A 360 -8.66 -26.31 -25.75
CA THR A 360 -7.54 -26.28 -24.79
C THR A 360 -7.64 -27.40 -23.76
N THR A 361 -7.59 -28.64 -24.24
CA THR A 361 -7.20 -29.79 -23.40
C THR A 361 -5.71 -29.70 -23.10
N SER A 362 -5.33 -28.74 -22.27
CA SER A 362 -4.09 -28.83 -21.49
C SER A 362 -4.36 -29.88 -20.42
N THR A 363 -3.80 -31.06 -20.65
CA THR A 363 -3.95 -32.31 -19.90
C THR A 363 -3.27 -32.26 -18.54
N ASP A 364 -3.56 -31.26 -17.70
CA ASP A 364 -2.94 -31.17 -16.37
C ASP A 364 -3.78 -30.45 -15.29
N GLY A 365 -5.09 -30.34 -15.48
CA GLY A 365 -5.98 -29.75 -14.49
C GLY A 365 -7.21 -30.61 -14.22
N ASP A 366 -7.59 -30.76 -12.95
CA ASP A 366 -8.83 -31.41 -12.52
C ASP A 366 -10.04 -30.74 -13.20
N VAL A 367 -10.55 -31.34 -14.28
CA VAL A 367 -11.75 -30.85 -14.96
C VAL A 367 -12.97 -31.32 -14.18
N VAL A 368 -13.82 -30.38 -13.78
CA VAL A 368 -15.07 -30.63 -13.05
C VAL A 368 -16.25 -30.55 -14.00
N LEU A 369 -17.11 -31.57 -13.96
CA LEU A 369 -18.41 -31.56 -14.65
C LEU A 369 -19.43 -30.82 -13.78
N ASN A 370 -19.98 -29.73 -14.30
CA ASN A 370 -21.03 -28.97 -13.65
C ASN A 370 -22.40 -29.66 -13.82
N PRO A 371 -23.39 -29.37 -12.94
CA PRO A 371 -24.73 -29.95 -13.03
C PRO A 371 -25.49 -29.64 -14.34
N ASP A 372 -25.09 -28.60 -15.05
CA ASP A 372 -25.65 -28.19 -16.35
C ASP A 372 -24.98 -28.89 -17.55
N GLY A 373 -24.05 -29.82 -17.30
CA GLY A 373 -23.30 -30.55 -18.32
C GLY A 373 -22.09 -29.80 -18.87
N SER A 374 -21.82 -28.57 -18.41
CA SER A 374 -20.62 -27.82 -18.80
C SER A 374 -19.37 -28.30 -18.06
N PHE A 375 -18.21 -28.15 -18.69
CA PHE A 375 -16.93 -28.45 -18.06
C PHE A 375 -16.27 -27.17 -17.54
N SER A 376 -15.71 -27.23 -16.34
CA SER A 376 -14.91 -26.13 -15.78
C SER A 376 -13.59 -26.65 -15.21
N CYS A 377 -12.55 -25.84 -15.29
CA CYS A 377 -11.26 -26.15 -14.68
C CYS A 377 -10.87 -25.09 -13.64
N PRO A 378 -10.11 -25.46 -12.59
CA PRO A 378 -9.62 -24.52 -11.61
C PRO A 378 -8.54 -23.64 -12.23
N GLN A 379 -8.76 -22.33 -12.24
CA GLN A 379 -7.76 -21.32 -12.60
C GLN A 379 -7.31 -20.57 -11.37
N TRP A 380 -6.01 -20.64 -11.10
CA TRP A 380 -5.37 -19.88 -10.03
C TRP A 380 -4.95 -18.49 -10.50
N TYR A 381 -5.35 -17.44 -9.80
CA TYR A 381 -5.10 -16.04 -10.16
C TYR A 381 -4.79 -15.19 -8.92
N PHE A 382 -4.15 -14.04 -9.14
CA PHE A 382 -4.06 -12.98 -8.13
C PHE A 382 -5.15 -11.94 -8.40
N ASN A 383 -5.81 -11.45 -7.35
CA ASN A 383 -6.93 -10.53 -7.50
C ASN A 383 -6.57 -9.24 -8.24
N ARG A 384 -5.33 -8.75 -8.06
CA ARG A 384 -4.84 -7.52 -8.69
C ARG A 384 -3.49 -7.74 -9.39
N PRO A 385 -3.31 -7.26 -10.63
CA PRO A 385 -2.00 -7.15 -11.27
C PRO A 385 -1.05 -6.25 -10.48
N SER A 386 0.21 -6.66 -10.32
CA SER A 386 1.18 -5.95 -9.47
C SER A 386 1.43 -4.52 -9.92
N ILE A 387 1.48 -4.30 -11.24
CA ILE A 387 1.68 -3.01 -11.90
C ILE A 387 0.62 -1.95 -11.56
N GLN A 388 -0.55 -2.34 -11.03
CA GLN A 388 -1.57 -1.39 -10.59
C GLN A 388 -1.34 -0.85 -9.18
N THR A 389 -0.28 -1.29 -8.51
CA THR A 389 0.02 -0.91 -7.13
C THR A 389 0.96 0.29 -7.13
N ALA A 390 0.58 1.34 -6.42
CA ALA A 390 1.39 2.50 -6.14
C ALA A 390 1.84 2.54 -4.66
N PRO A 391 2.88 3.36 -4.33
CA PRO A 391 3.46 3.39 -2.97
C PRO A 391 2.43 3.64 -1.86
N PHE A 392 1.45 4.51 -2.10
CA PHE A 392 0.44 4.83 -1.09
C PHE A 392 -0.45 3.65 -0.68
N HIS A 393 -0.55 2.58 -1.48
CA HIS A 393 -1.33 1.40 -1.09
C HIS A 393 -0.68 0.61 0.07
N PHE A 394 0.57 0.89 0.41
CA PHE A 394 1.22 0.33 1.59
C PHE A 394 1.02 1.19 2.85
N ALA A 395 0.49 2.41 2.69
CA ALA A 395 0.14 3.30 3.80
C ALA A 395 -1.02 2.73 4.62
N GLU A 396 -1.13 3.14 5.87
CA GLU A 396 -2.13 2.62 6.81
C GLU A 396 -3.57 2.81 6.33
N GLY A 397 -4.29 1.69 6.23
CA GLY A 397 -5.68 1.62 5.82
C GLY A 397 -5.87 1.59 4.30
N MET A 398 -4.80 1.73 3.52
CA MET A 398 -4.85 1.77 2.05
C MET A 398 -4.52 0.40 1.42
N GLU A 399 -3.97 -0.51 2.22
CA GLU A 399 -3.69 -1.88 1.83
C GLU A 399 -4.97 -2.73 1.71
N ILE A 400 -6.02 -2.34 2.44
CA ILE A 400 -7.28 -3.06 2.51
C ILE A 400 -7.92 -3.10 1.11
N ASP A 401 -8.36 -4.28 0.69
CA ASP A 401 -8.92 -4.58 -0.63
C ASP A 401 -7.96 -4.39 -1.82
N VAL A 402 -6.71 -4.00 -1.57
CA VAL A 402 -5.68 -3.80 -2.60
C VAL A 402 -4.62 -4.90 -2.53
N LEU A 403 -4.01 -5.04 -1.35
CA LEU A 403 -3.02 -6.07 -1.07
C LEU A 403 -3.79 -7.27 -0.51
N ASP A 404 -4.10 -8.22 -1.39
CA ASP A 404 -4.87 -9.42 -1.12
C ASP A 404 -4.06 -10.43 -0.29
N PHE A 405 -3.76 -10.06 0.96
CA PHE A 405 -2.93 -10.84 1.87
C PHE A 405 -3.53 -12.22 2.15
N ALA A 406 -2.64 -13.19 2.38
CA ALA A 406 -3.04 -14.49 2.89
C ALA A 406 -3.75 -14.36 4.24
N GLU A 407 -4.58 -15.35 4.57
CA GLU A 407 -5.35 -15.36 5.80
C GLU A 407 -4.44 -15.18 7.03
N GLY A 408 -4.82 -14.25 7.91
CA GLY A 408 -4.05 -13.90 9.11
C GLY A 408 -2.83 -13.01 8.87
N VAL A 409 -2.48 -12.71 7.60
CA VAL A 409 -1.37 -11.83 7.23
C VAL A 409 -1.86 -10.40 7.01
N SER A 410 -1.10 -9.42 7.49
CA SER A 410 -1.39 -8.00 7.25
C SER A 410 -0.15 -7.14 7.39
N LEU A 411 -0.27 -5.86 7.04
CA LEU A 411 0.70 -4.85 7.49
C LEU A 411 0.29 -4.31 8.87
N GLY A 412 1.26 -4.13 9.75
CA GLY A 412 1.12 -3.47 11.04
C GLY A 412 1.03 -1.94 10.90
N PRO A 413 0.83 -1.20 12.01
CA PRO A 413 0.66 0.25 11.98
C PRO A 413 1.86 0.97 11.33
N GLU A 414 1.63 2.17 10.80
CA GLU A 414 2.73 3.05 10.35
C GLU A 414 3.60 3.49 11.53
N VAL A 415 4.87 3.11 11.53
CA VAL A 415 5.88 3.70 12.41
C VAL A 415 6.55 4.83 11.66
N ARG A 416 6.36 6.08 12.08
CA ARG A 416 6.89 7.27 11.39
C ARG A 416 8.20 7.71 12.02
N MET A 417 9.15 8.14 11.20
CA MET A 417 10.50 8.50 11.65
C MET A 417 10.69 10.02 11.71
N SER A 418 11.44 10.48 12.70
CA SER A 418 12.04 11.82 12.66
C SER A 418 13.27 11.79 11.74
N LEU A 419 13.22 12.52 10.62
CA LEU A 419 14.41 12.72 9.77
C LEU A 419 14.98 14.13 9.97
N PRO A 420 16.32 14.30 9.89
CA PRO A 420 16.97 15.62 9.99
C PRO A 420 16.50 16.63 8.92
N GLY A 421 15.96 16.14 7.81
CA GLY A 421 15.39 16.98 6.74
C GLY A 421 13.95 17.43 6.98
N GLY A 422 13.23 16.83 7.93
CA GLY A 422 11.83 17.16 8.22
C GLY A 422 11.64 18.46 9.03
N GLU A 423 12.64 18.84 9.83
CA GLU A 423 12.55 20.01 10.72
C GLU A 423 12.86 21.35 10.01
N LYS A 424 13.61 21.35 8.90
CA LYS A 424 14.20 22.57 8.31
C LYS A 424 13.50 23.15 7.08
N GLN A 425 12.36 22.62 6.64
CA GLN A 425 11.62 23.17 5.47
C GLN A 425 10.35 23.95 5.83
N ALA A 426 10.11 24.22 7.12
CA ALA A 426 8.92 24.92 7.60
C ALA A 426 9.11 26.44 7.84
N HIS A 427 10.15 27.06 7.29
CA HIS A 427 10.41 28.50 7.40
C HIS A 427 10.39 29.21 6.06
#